data_AF-A0A7X5JCF9-F1
#
_entry.id   AF-A0A7X5JCF9-F1
#
_cell.length_a   1.000
_cell.length_b   1.000
_cell.length_c   1.000
_cell.angle_alpha   90.00
_cell.angle_beta   90.00
_cell.angle_gamma   90.00
#
_symmetry.space_group_name_H-M   'P 1'
#
loop_
_entity.id
_entity.type
_entity.pdbx_description
1 polymer ?
#
loop_
_entity_poly.entity_id
_entity_poly.type
_entity_poly.pdbx_seq_one_letter_code
_entity_poly.pdbx_strand_id
1 'polypeptide(L)'
;MNRSKIKKIIENAWKMFCKYYDCKSFEYSESLDSKEEAENSHWICWNESDLMVQFGRFFYKELDKINSNIEMHFDKNLNYSNFRGYKFDNKLAELKKNLGRVPKVDLIITPEDSVDPFLICAEAKYFHCSVESISRKTQTAEGVIKKDLKTLSKIKDLGIAKNVVFIIFDDYYYFKEPEKCKKIKNLLEQHKKKITILHHNSRAKLK
;
A
#
# COMPACT_ATOMS: atom_id res chain seq x y z
N MET A 1 8.92 -2.52 20.54
CA MET A 1 9.89 -2.75 19.43
C MET A 1 10.40 -1.42 18.86
N ASN A 2 11.70 -1.31 18.55
CA ASN A 2 12.30 -0.07 18.02
C ASN A 2 11.76 0.23 16.60
N ARG A 3 11.38 1.49 16.35
CA ARG A 3 10.88 2.03 15.06
C ARG A 3 11.71 1.60 13.85
N SER A 4 13.03 1.54 14.01
CA SER A 4 13.96 1.14 12.94
C SER A 4 13.75 -0.32 12.49
N LYS A 5 13.38 -1.22 13.41
CA LYS A 5 13.21 -2.65 13.12
C LYS A 5 11.97 -2.92 12.25
N ILE A 6 10.81 -2.35 12.60
CA ILE A 6 9.57 -2.52 11.81
C ILE A 6 9.71 -1.99 10.39
N LYS A 7 10.35 -0.82 10.24
CA LYS A 7 10.56 -0.24 8.91
C LYS A 7 11.38 -1.20 8.02
N LYS A 8 12.44 -1.79 8.58
CA LYS A 8 13.28 -2.76 7.86
C LYS A 8 12.51 -4.03 7.48
N ILE A 9 11.65 -4.52 8.36
CA ILE A 9 10.78 -5.68 8.10
C ILE A 9 9.86 -5.42 6.91
N ILE A 10 9.20 -4.27 6.87
CA ILE A 10 8.34 -3.90 5.74
C ILE A 10 9.13 -3.74 4.43
N GLU A 11 10.28 -3.06 4.48
CA GLU A 11 11.12 -2.89 3.29
C GLU A 11 11.64 -4.23 2.76
N ASN A 12 12.02 -5.15 3.64
CA ASN A 12 12.44 -6.50 3.27
C ASN A 12 11.29 -7.31 2.70
N ALA A 13 10.13 -7.31 3.36
CA ALA A 13 8.93 -8.01 2.89
C ALA A 13 8.52 -7.53 1.50
N TRP A 14 8.57 -6.22 1.26
CA TRP A 14 8.32 -5.63 -0.05
C TRP A 14 9.32 -6.12 -1.11
N LYS A 15 10.63 -6.07 -0.81
CA LYS A 15 11.67 -6.58 -1.74
C LYS A 15 11.50 -8.06 -2.06
N MET A 16 11.15 -8.88 -1.07
CA MET A 16 10.90 -10.31 -1.25
C MET A 16 9.67 -10.54 -2.15
N PHE A 17 8.60 -9.78 -1.92
CA PHE A 17 7.41 -9.81 -2.76
C PHE A 17 7.74 -9.41 -4.20
N CYS A 18 8.40 -8.27 -4.43
CA CYS A 18 8.80 -7.81 -5.76
C CYS A 18 9.61 -8.88 -6.51
N LYS A 19 10.63 -9.47 -5.84
CA LYS A 19 11.44 -10.55 -6.43
C LYS A 19 10.59 -11.76 -6.79
N TYR A 20 9.72 -12.20 -5.89
CA TYR A 20 8.81 -13.30 -6.15
C TYR A 20 7.87 -13.01 -7.33
N TYR A 21 7.29 -11.80 -7.37
CA TYR A 21 6.40 -11.38 -8.44
C TYR A 21 7.13 -11.40 -9.78
N ASP A 22 8.30 -10.78 -9.86
CA ASP A 22 9.06 -10.71 -11.11
C ASP A 22 9.46 -12.10 -11.60
N CYS A 23 9.93 -12.99 -10.72
CA CYS A 23 10.24 -14.37 -11.09
C CYS A 23 9.02 -15.14 -11.61
N LYS A 24 7.91 -15.13 -10.86
CA LYS A 24 6.71 -15.87 -11.25
C LYS A 24 6.02 -15.28 -12.48
N SER A 25 6.04 -13.96 -12.61
CA SER A 25 5.44 -13.30 -13.77
C SER A 25 6.20 -13.65 -15.04
N PHE A 26 7.53 -13.78 -14.95
CA PHE A 26 8.35 -14.23 -16.06
C PHE A 26 8.08 -15.70 -16.43
N GLU A 27 8.05 -16.60 -15.44
CA GLU A 27 7.72 -18.02 -15.66
C GLU A 27 6.36 -18.19 -16.35
N TYR A 28 5.35 -17.41 -15.94
CA TYR A 28 4.03 -17.47 -16.59
C TYR A 28 4.03 -16.87 -17.99
N SER A 29 4.77 -15.77 -18.23
CA SER A 29 4.82 -15.17 -19.57
C SER A 29 5.52 -16.06 -20.60
N GLU A 30 6.54 -16.83 -20.20
CA GLU A 30 7.20 -17.80 -21.10
C GLU A 30 6.27 -18.92 -21.58
N SER A 31 5.20 -19.21 -20.83
CA SER A 31 4.23 -20.26 -21.18
C SER A 31 3.10 -19.79 -22.10
N LEU A 32 3.07 -18.51 -22.49
CA LEU A 32 2.01 -17.91 -23.30
C LEU A 32 2.42 -17.78 -24.77
N ASP A 33 1.44 -17.90 -25.66
CA ASP A 33 1.67 -17.96 -27.10
C ASP A 33 1.93 -16.57 -27.72
N SER A 34 1.60 -15.49 -27.00
CA SER A 34 1.80 -14.12 -27.48
C SER A 34 2.27 -13.13 -26.41
N LYS A 35 2.99 -12.11 -26.88
CA LYS A 35 3.39 -10.96 -26.05
C LYS A 35 2.20 -10.19 -25.50
N GLU A 36 1.10 -10.10 -26.25
CA GLU A 36 -0.11 -9.42 -25.80
C GLU A 36 -0.78 -10.15 -24.62
N GLU A 37 -0.85 -11.48 -24.67
CA GLU A 37 -1.33 -12.29 -23.54
C GLU A 37 -0.41 -12.15 -22.32
N ALA A 38 0.91 -12.17 -22.54
CA ALA A 38 1.89 -11.98 -21.47
C ALA A 38 1.73 -10.61 -20.77
N GLU A 39 1.59 -9.53 -21.53
CA GLU A 39 1.40 -8.17 -20.98
C GLU A 39 0.11 -8.02 -20.19
N ASN A 40 -0.98 -8.68 -20.61
CA ASN A 40 -2.30 -8.60 -19.98
C ASN A 40 -2.54 -9.69 -18.93
N SER A 41 -1.52 -10.48 -18.60
CA SER A 41 -1.64 -11.54 -17.60
C SER A 41 -1.58 -11.01 -16.17
N HIS A 42 -2.47 -11.47 -15.28
CA HIS A 42 -2.59 -10.98 -13.89
C HIS A 42 -2.51 -12.10 -12.84
N TRP A 43 -1.81 -13.19 -13.15
CA TRP A 43 -1.82 -14.45 -12.37
C TRP A 43 -1.42 -14.33 -10.89
N ILE A 44 -0.65 -13.31 -10.51
CA ILE A 44 -0.11 -13.17 -9.15
C ILE A 44 -0.94 -12.21 -8.30
N CYS A 45 -1.39 -11.09 -8.88
CA CYS A 45 -2.24 -10.10 -8.24
C CYS A 45 -3.23 -9.56 -9.28
N TRP A 46 -4.52 -9.56 -8.95
CA TRP A 46 -5.57 -8.97 -9.79
C TRP A 46 -6.02 -7.60 -9.26
N ASN A 47 -5.82 -7.33 -7.98
CA ASN A 47 -6.30 -6.11 -7.32
C ASN A 47 -5.45 -5.79 -6.07
N GLU A 48 -5.79 -4.70 -5.37
CA GLU A 48 -5.11 -4.32 -4.12
C GLU A 48 -5.23 -5.35 -3.00
N SER A 49 -6.32 -6.11 -2.93
CA SER A 49 -6.50 -7.14 -1.89
C SER A 49 -5.48 -8.27 -2.07
N ASP A 50 -5.29 -8.76 -3.30
CA ASP A 50 -4.27 -9.77 -3.59
C ASP A 50 -2.87 -9.27 -3.27
N LEU A 51 -2.57 -8.01 -3.62
CA LEU A 51 -1.32 -7.34 -3.27
C LEU A 51 -1.10 -7.34 -1.74
N MET A 52 -2.14 -7.02 -0.96
CA MET A 52 -2.06 -7.01 0.50
C MET A 52 -1.88 -8.42 1.09
N VAL A 53 -2.56 -9.44 0.57
CA VAL A 53 -2.37 -10.83 1.01
C VAL A 53 -0.95 -11.30 0.70
N GLN A 54 -0.45 -11.07 -0.51
CA GLN A 54 0.92 -11.44 -0.88
C GLN A 54 1.95 -10.68 -0.03
N PHE A 55 1.75 -9.38 0.18
CA PHE A 55 2.60 -8.59 1.06
C PHE A 55 2.60 -9.14 2.49
N GLY A 56 1.42 -9.46 3.03
CA GLY A 56 1.26 -10.07 4.36
C GLY A 56 2.05 -11.39 4.50
N ARG A 57 1.99 -12.26 3.48
CA ARG A 57 2.77 -13.51 3.46
C ARG A 57 4.27 -13.28 3.65
N PHE A 58 4.85 -12.29 2.96
CA PHE A 58 6.28 -11.98 3.10
C PHE A 58 6.60 -11.20 4.38
N PHE A 59 5.65 -10.41 4.87
CA PHE A 59 5.78 -9.73 6.15
C PHE A 59 5.88 -10.71 7.31
N TYR A 60 4.99 -11.71 7.39
CA TYR A 60 5.06 -12.74 8.43
C TYR A 60 6.34 -13.56 8.36
N LYS A 61 6.85 -13.88 7.17
CA LYS A 61 8.19 -14.51 7.03
C LYS A 61 9.34 -13.69 7.61
N GLU A 62 9.25 -12.36 7.56
CA GLU A 62 10.25 -11.49 8.20
C GLU A 62 9.99 -11.36 9.71
N LEU A 63 8.73 -11.39 10.15
CA LEU A 63 8.38 -11.44 11.57
C LEU A 63 8.86 -12.74 12.23
N ASP A 64 8.73 -13.90 11.59
CA ASP A 64 9.17 -15.19 12.15
C ASP A 64 10.67 -15.24 12.52
N LYS A 65 11.47 -14.33 11.94
CA LYS A 65 12.90 -14.19 12.25
C LYS A 65 13.15 -13.49 13.59
N ILE A 66 12.11 -12.96 14.21
CA ILE A 66 12.16 -12.24 15.48
C ILE A 66 11.03 -12.73 16.39
N ASN A 67 11.28 -12.79 17.70
CA ASN A 67 10.17 -12.94 18.64
C ASN A 67 9.46 -11.58 18.74
N SER A 68 8.24 -11.46 18.20
CA SER A 68 7.49 -10.20 18.19
C SER A 68 6.00 -10.43 18.43
N ASN A 69 5.45 -9.69 19.39
CA ASN A 69 4.01 -9.63 19.67
C ASN A 69 3.39 -8.55 18.78
N ILE A 70 3.22 -8.85 17.49
CA ILE A 70 2.82 -7.89 16.47
C ILE A 70 1.81 -8.53 15.55
N GLU A 71 0.71 -7.81 15.36
CA GLU A 71 -0.40 -8.24 14.52
C GLU A 71 -0.59 -7.29 13.32
N MET A 72 -1.18 -7.87 12.28
CA MET A 72 -1.51 -7.21 11.04
C MET A 72 -3.02 -7.28 10.83
N HIS A 73 -3.64 -6.13 10.56
CA HIS A 73 -5.05 -6.02 10.24
C HIS A 73 -5.23 -5.39 8.88
N PHE A 74 -6.13 -5.95 8.09
CA PHE A 74 -6.50 -5.39 6.80
C PHE A 74 -7.84 -4.67 6.88
N ASP A 75 -8.01 -3.68 6.01
CA ASP A 75 -9.32 -3.17 5.60
C ASP A 75 -10.18 -2.60 6.74
N LYS A 76 -9.57 -1.81 7.63
CA LYS A 76 -10.25 -1.28 8.82
C LYS A 76 -10.71 0.16 8.65
N ASN A 77 -11.96 0.43 9.03
CA ASN A 77 -12.48 1.79 9.18
C ASN A 77 -11.93 2.41 10.47
N LEU A 78 -11.29 3.59 10.38
CA LEU A 78 -10.79 4.34 11.52
C LEU A 78 -11.92 5.15 12.17
N ASN A 79 -12.81 4.46 12.87
CA ASN A 79 -13.93 5.05 13.61
C ASN A 79 -13.89 4.66 15.10
N TYR A 80 -14.65 5.40 15.91
CA TYR A 80 -14.70 5.17 17.36
C TYR A 80 -15.16 3.76 17.72
N SER A 81 -16.15 3.19 17.01
CA SER A 81 -16.66 1.85 17.32
C SER A 81 -15.60 0.75 17.18
N ASN A 82 -14.69 0.88 16.21
CA ASN A 82 -13.64 -0.11 15.97
C ASN A 82 -12.44 0.03 16.92
N PHE A 83 -12.20 1.23 17.45
CA PHE A 83 -10.99 1.55 18.23
C PHE A 83 -11.33 2.25 19.55
N ARG A 84 -12.47 1.91 20.15
CA ARG A 84 -12.90 2.45 21.44
C ARG A 84 -11.87 2.11 22.51
N GLY A 85 -11.44 3.10 23.29
CA GLY A 85 -10.47 2.91 24.37
C GLY A 85 -9.00 2.94 23.92
N TYR A 86 -8.74 3.11 22.62
CA TYR A 86 -7.39 3.42 22.15
C TYR A 86 -6.97 4.82 22.59
N LYS A 87 -5.67 5.02 22.87
CA LYS A 87 -5.15 6.31 23.34
C LYS A 87 -5.35 7.47 22.35
N PHE A 88 -5.65 7.16 21.09
CA PHE A 88 -5.94 8.11 20.02
C PHE A 88 -7.43 8.17 19.64
N ASP A 89 -8.33 7.49 20.35
CA ASP A 89 -9.74 7.37 19.94
C ASP A 89 -10.44 8.74 19.79
N ASN A 90 -10.10 9.70 20.64
CA ASN A 90 -10.54 11.09 20.57
C ASN A 90 -10.08 11.83 19.30
N LYS A 91 -9.01 11.36 18.63
CA LYS A 91 -8.52 11.92 17.36
C LYS A 91 -9.31 11.43 16.15
N LEU A 92 -10.12 10.37 16.28
CA LEU A 92 -10.88 9.82 15.15
C LEU A 92 -11.99 10.76 14.68
N ALA A 93 -12.61 11.50 15.60
CA ALA A 93 -13.58 12.55 15.25
C ALA A 93 -12.91 13.69 14.46
N GLU A 94 -11.72 14.11 14.89
CA GLU A 94 -10.92 15.13 14.21
C GLU A 94 -10.45 14.65 12.82
N LEU A 95 -10.03 13.39 12.70
CA LEU A 95 -9.66 12.77 11.42
C LEU A 95 -10.85 12.79 10.46
N LYS A 96 -12.04 12.37 10.91
CA LYS A 96 -13.27 12.40 10.12
C LYS A 96 -13.59 13.82 9.63
N LYS A 97 -13.47 14.82 10.51
CA LYS A 97 -13.69 16.23 10.16
C LYS A 97 -12.69 16.73 9.11
N ASN A 98 -11.40 16.41 9.26
CA ASN A 98 -10.34 16.81 8.31
C ASN A 98 -10.51 16.19 6.92
N LEU A 99 -11.08 14.99 6.84
CA LEU A 99 -11.25 14.25 5.59
C LEU A 99 -12.65 14.33 5.00
N GLY A 100 -13.64 14.82 5.77
CA GLY A 100 -15.06 14.81 5.40
C GLY A 100 -15.69 13.41 5.35
N ARG A 101 -14.97 12.38 5.79
CA ARG A 101 -15.37 10.96 5.75
C ARG A 101 -14.65 10.17 6.82
N VAL A 102 -15.20 9.01 7.21
CA VAL A 102 -14.43 8.00 7.95
C VAL A 102 -13.47 7.34 6.96
N PRO A 103 -12.14 7.38 7.18
CA PRO A 103 -11.23 6.66 6.32
C PRO A 103 -11.24 5.17 6.63
N LYS A 104 -11.26 4.35 5.57
CA LYS A 104 -10.85 2.95 5.60
C LYS A 104 -9.39 2.91 5.19
N VAL A 105 -8.55 2.23 5.96
CA VAL A 105 -7.13 2.01 5.63
C VAL A 105 -6.92 0.55 5.23
N ASP A 106 -6.08 0.34 4.22
CA ASP A 106 -5.83 -1.01 3.69
C ASP A 106 -5.07 -1.89 4.69
N LEU A 107 -4.14 -1.32 5.46
CA LEU A 107 -3.26 -2.06 6.36
C LEU A 107 -2.97 -1.31 7.67
N ILE A 108 -3.05 -2.02 8.79
CA ILE A 108 -2.62 -1.60 10.12
C ILE A 108 -1.65 -2.65 10.68
N ILE A 109 -0.53 -2.19 11.24
CA ILE A 109 0.39 -3.02 12.03
C ILE A 109 0.48 -2.42 13.43
N THR A 110 0.26 -3.24 14.44
CA THR A 110 0.18 -2.82 15.84
C THR A 110 0.77 -3.90 16.76
N PRO A 111 1.26 -3.57 17.97
CA PRO A 111 1.59 -4.59 18.94
C PRO A 111 0.30 -5.29 19.40
N GLU A 112 0.40 -6.57 19.72
CA GLU A 112 -0.69 -7.31 20.37
C GLU A 112 -1.01 -6.68 21.74
N ASP A 113 -2.28 -6.78 22.16
CA ASP A 113 -2.79 -6.32 23.46
C ASP A 113 -2.46 -4.86 23.81
N SER A 114 -2.27 -4.02 22.79
CA SER A 114 -1.85 -2.62 22.94
C SER A 114 -2.88 -1.64 22.41
N VAL A 115 -3.25 -0.67 23.26
CA VAL A 115 -4.11 0.47 22.93
C VAL A 115 -3.33 1.72 22.48
N ASP A 116 -2.00 1.63 22.36
CA ASP A 116 -1.14 2.70 21.86
C ASP A 116 -1.40 3.03 20.38
N PRO A 117 -0.91 4.18 19.88
CA PRO A 117 -0.85 4.46 18.45
C PRO A 117 -0.23 3.31 17.65
N PHE A 118 -0.83 3.04 16.49
CA PHE A 118 -0.39 1.99 15.58
C PHE A 118 1.10 2.17 15.24
N LEU A 119 1.80 1.05 15.03
CA LEU A 119 3.19 1.12 14.56
C LEU A 119 3.21 1.68 13.15
N ILE A 120 2.31 1.18 12.30
CA ILE A 120 2.16 1.55 10.89
C ILE A 120 0.69 1.53 10.47
N CYS A 121 0.29 2.56 9.71
CA CYS A 121 -0.84 2.47 8.78
C CYS A 121 -0.31 2.54 7.35
N ALA A 122 -0.91 1.78 6.44
CA ALA A 122 -0.60 1.87 5.03
C ALA A 122 -1.84 1.88 4.15
N GLU A 123 -1.67 2.51 2.99
CA GLU A 123 -2.59 2.43 1.86
C GLU A 123 -1.83 1.82 0.68
N ALA A 124 -2.54 1.06 -0.15
CA ALA A 124 -2.01 0.37 -1.31
C ALA A 124 -2.72 0.80 -2.58
N LYS A 125 -1.98 0.79 -3.69
CA LYS A 125 -2.53 0.94 -5.05
C LYS A 125 -1.90 -0.07 -5.99
N TYR A 126 -2.75 -0.77 -6.73
CA TYR A 126 -2.35 -1.74 -7.75
C TYR A 126 -2.94 -1.32 -9.09
N PHE A 127 -2.12 -0.71 -9.94
CA PHE A 127 -2.55 -0.26 -11.27
C PHE A 127 -2.17 -1.32 -12.31
N HIS A 128 -3.09 -2.24 -12.57
CA HIS A 128 -2.98 -3.21 -13.68
C HIS A 128 -3.79 -2.81 -14.91
N CYS A 129 -4.74 -1.89 -14.75
CA CYS A 129 -5.49 -1.23 -15.81
C CYS A 129 -5.63 0.28 -15.50
N SER A 130 -6.17 1.04 -16.45
CA SER A 130 -6.49 2.44 -16.22
C SER A 130 -7.62 2.59 -15.21
N VAL A 131 -7.40 3.40 -14.17
CA VAL A 131 -8.43 3.82 -13.22
C VAL A 131 -9.15 5.09 -13.65
N GLU A 132 -8.84 5.62 -14.84
CA GLU A 132 -9.44 6.84 -15.36
C GLU A 132 -10.92 6.61 -15.69
N SER A 133 -11.81 7.40 -15.07
CA SER A 133 -13.25 7.33 -15.35
C SER A 133 -13.69 8.49 -16.24
N ILE A 134 -13.94 8.20 -17.52
CA ILE A 134 -14.41 9.18 -18.52
C ILE A 134 -15.78 9.75 -18.13
N SER A 135 -16.69 8.91 -17.61
CA SER A 135 -18.05 9.32 -17.24
C SER A 135 -18.12 10.22 -16.01
N ARG A 136 -17.12 10.14 -15.11
CA ARG A 136 -17.12 10.92 -13.86
C ARG A 136 -16.13 12.08 -13.85
N LYS A 137 -15.20 12.20 -14.83
CA LYS A 137 -14.14 13.23 -14.95
C LYS A 137 -13.34 13.56 -13.68
N THR A 138 -13.49 12.78 -12.61
CA THR A 138 -13.02 13.09 -11.25
C THR A 138 -12.11 12.03 -10.67
N GLN A 139 -12.10 10.82 -11.25
CA GLN A 139 -11.23 9.73 -10.84
C GLN A 139 -10.08 9.62 -11.82
N THR A 140 -8.91 10.06 -11.35
CA THR A 140 -7.61 9.94 -12.05
C THR A 140 -6.63 9.19 -11.16
N ALA A 141 -5.59 8.59 -11.75
CA ALA A 141 -4.53 7.92 -10.97
C ALA A 141 -3.91 8.86 -9.93
N GLU A 142 -3.59 10.10 -10.33
CA GLU A 142 -3.09 11.13 -9.41
C GLU A 142 -4.11 11.47 -8.32
N GLY A 143 -5.39 11.55 -8.65
CA GLY A 143 -6.46 11.90 -7.72
C GLY A 143 -6.62 10.86 -6.61
N VAL A 144 -6.62 9.57 -6.96
CA VAL A 144 -6.71 8.48 -5.97
C VAL A 144 -5.46 8.42 -5.09
N ILE A 145 -4.27 8.62 -5.66
CA ILE A 145 -3.01 8.68 -4.89
C ILE A 145 -3.02 9.89 -3.93
N LYS A 146 -3.40 11.08 -4.42
CA LYS A 146 -3.47 12.31 -3.59
C LYS A 146 -4.43 12.13 -2.40
N LYS A 147 -5.58 11.48 -2.63
CA LYS A 147 -6.55 11.18 -1.56
C LYS A 147 -5.95 10.32 -0.45
N ASP A 148 -5.20 9.28 -0.82
CA ASP A 148 -4.63 8.35 0.14
C ASP A 148 -3.40 8.93 0.85
N LEU A 149 -2.53 9.64 0.13
CA LEU A 149 -1.42 10.40 0.73
C LEU A 149 -1.92 11.46 1.73
N LYS A 150 -3.02 12.16 1.42
CA LYS A 150 -3.68 13.09 2.35
C LYS A 150 -4.19 12.36 3.60
N THR A 151 -4.80 11.20 3.41
CA THR A 151 -5.33 10.36 4.49
C THR A 151 -4.19 9.92 5.43
N LEU A 152 -3.12 9.35 4.88
CA LEU A 152 -1.93 8.93 5.62
C LEU A 152 -1.23 10.11 6.32
N SER A 153 -1.11 11.26 5.66
CA SER A 153 -0.54 12.46 6.29
C SER A 153 -1.33 12.86 7.54
N LYS A 154 -2.67 12.89 7.46
CA LYS A 154 -3.52 13.23 8.60
C LYS A 154 -3.48 12.20 9.72
N ILE A 155 -3.41 10.90 9.39
CA ILE A 155 -3.22 9.83 10.38
C ILE A 155 -1.93 10.05 11.17
N LYS A 156 -0.84 10.39 10.48
CA LYS A 156 0.46 10.64 11.11
C LYS A 156 0.46 11.93 11.94
N ASP A 157 -0.07 13.03 11.38
CA ASP A 157 -0.10 14.34 12.05
C ASP A 157 -0.93 14.30 13.35
N LEU A 158 -2.00 13.50 13.38
CA LEU A 158 -2.84 13.31 14.57
C LEU A 158 -2.27 12.31 15.58
N GLY A 159 -1.13 11.67 15.28
CA GLY A 159 -0.51 10.69 16.17
C GLY A 159 -1.29 9.36 16.28
N ILE A 160 -2.15 9.04 15.31
CA ILE A 160 -2.89 7.77 15.27
C ILE A 160 -1.94 6.61 14.90
N ALA A 161 -0.96 6.88 14.02
CA ALA A 161 0.10 5.95 13.69
C ALA A 161 1.47 6.61 13.82
N LYS A 162 2.45 5.85 14.35
CA LYS A 162 3.85 6.29 14.50
C LYS A 162 4.53 6.47 13.15
N ASN A 163 4.15 5.66 12.16
CA ASN A 163 4.59 5.81 10.78
C ASN A 163 3.46 5.51 9.81
N VAL A 164 3.64 5.99 8.59
CA VAL A 164 2.74 5.72 7.48
C VAL A 164 3.52 5.28 6.25
N VAL A 165 2.94 4.34 5.52
CA VAL A 165 3.52 3.73 4.32
C VAL A 165 2.53 3.86 3.19
N PHE A 166 3.00 4.20 2.00
CA PHE A 166 2.20 4.13 0.78
C PHE A 166 2.83 3.10 -0.14
N ILE A 167 2.07 2.06 -0.46
CA ILE A 167 2.49 0.96 -1.33
C ILE A 167 1.89 1.20 -2.70
N ILE A 168 2.71 1.23 -3.73
CA ILE A 168 2.26 1.39 -5.10
C ILE A 168 2.94 0.37 -6.00
N PHE A 169 2.12 -0.32 -6.76
CA PHE A 169 2.54 -1.26 -7.76
C PHE A 169 1.87 -0.86 -9.07
N ASP A 170 2.67 -0.38 -10.01
CA ASP A 170 2.21 0.23 -11.26
C ASP A 170 2.73 -0.57 -12.45
N ASP A 171 1.90 -1.48 -12.96
CA ASP A 171 2.17 -2.20 -14.19
C ASP A 171 1.55 -1.47 -15.39
N TYR A 172 0.40 -0.82 -15.23
CA TYR A 172 -0.33 -0.23 -16.35
C TYR A 172 0.28 1.09 -16.84
N TYR A 173 0.34 2.12 -15.99
CA TYR A 173 0.74 3.46 -16.42
C TYR A 173 2.23 3.49 -16.75
N TYR A 174 3.02 2.67 -16.08
CA TYR A 174 4.42 2.49 -16.40
C TYR A 174 4.66 2.06 -17.85
N PHE A 175 3.86 1.12 -18.38
CA PHE A 175 4.00 0.64 -19.76
C PHE A 175 3.20 1.45 -20.78
N LYS A 176 1.93 1.69 -20.49
CA LYS A 176 0.97 2.21 -21.48
C LYS A 176 0.93 3.74 -21.50
N GLU A 177 1.32 4.42 -20.42
CA GLU A 177 1.20 5.90 -20.31
C GLU A 177 2.40 6.57 -19.60
N PRO A 178 3.59 6.63 -20.23
CA PRO A 178 4.84 7.09 -19.59
C PRO A 178 4.77 8.48 -18.96
N GLU A 179 4.07 9.43 -19.60
CA GLU A 179 3.88 10.78 -19.07
C GLU A 179 3.08 10.79 -17.76
N LYS A 180 2.05 9.95 -17.64
CA LYS A 180 1.32 9.79 -16.37
C LYS A 180 2.17 9.10 -15.31
N CYS A 181 2.93 8.07 -15.69
CA CYS A 181 3.87 7.43 -14.76
C CYS A 181 4.89 8.45 -14.20
N LYS A 182 5.40 9.36 -15.03
CA LYS A 182 6.29 10.44 -14.59
C LYS A 182 5.60 11.39 -13.59
N LYS A 183 4.36 11.78 -13.84
CA LYS A 183 3.57 12.59 -12.90
C LYS A 183 3.34 11.88 -11.56
N ILE A 184 3.01 10.58 -11.60
CA ILE A 184 2.87 9.74 -10.41
C ILE A 184 4.18 9.72 -9.61
N LYS A 185 5.32 9.45 -10.27
CA LYS A 185 6.64 9.45 -9.61
C LYS A 185 6.93 10.79 -8.94
N ASN A 186 6.74 11.90 -9.65
CA ASN A 186 6.95 13.25 -9.09
C ASN A 186 6.07 13.52 -7.86
N LEU A 187 4.80 13.12 -7.92
CA LEU A 187 3.88 13.23 -6.79
C LEU A 187 4.36 12.44 -5.56
N LEU A 188 4.86 11.22 -5.76
CA LEU A 188 5.38 10.37 -4.68
C LEU A 188 6.65 10.97 -4.06
N GLU A 189 7.58 11.48 -4.87
CA GLU A 189 8.82 12.12 -4.39
C GLU A 189 8.54 13.27 -3.42
N GLN A 190 7.52 14.09 -3.71
CA GLN A 190 7.11 15.22 -2.86
C GLN A 190 6.72 14.78 -1.43
N HIS A 191 6.32 13.52 -1.25
CA HIS A 191 5.82 12.99 0.03
C HIS A 191 6.82 12.10 0.77
N LYS A 192 7.94 11.70 0.16
CA LYS A 192 8.92 10.75 0.73
C LYS A 192 9.51 11.16 2.09
N LYS A 193 9.58 12.47 2.37
CA LYS A 193 10.06 12.96 3.68
C LYS A 193 9.11 12.60 4.83
N LYS A 194 7.81 12.50 4.55
CA LYS A 194 6.78 12.26 5.57
C LYS A 194 6.22 10.84 5.53
N ILE A 195 6.13 10.25 4.35
CA ILE A 195 5.52 8.94 4.10
C ILE A 195 6.58 8.02 3.50
N THR A 196 6.68 6.79 4.01
CA THR A 196 7.55 5.78 3.40
C THR A 196 6.88 5.29 2.13
N ILE A 197 7.54 5.45 0.98
CA ILE A 197 6.99 5.01 -0.30
C ILE A 197 7.64 3.68 -0.69
N LEU A 198 6.81 2.65 -0.89
CA LEU A 198 7.22 1.37 -1.47
C LEU A 198 6.65 1.32 -2.88
N HIS A 199 7.51 1.36 -3.88
CA HIS A 199 7.12 1.44 -5.28
C HIS A 199 7.76 0.31 -6.07
N HIS A 200 6.97 -0.36 -6.90
CA HIS A 200 7.43 -1.33 -7.90
C HIS A 200 6.71 -1.15 -9.23
N ASN A 201 7.39 -1.50 -10.32
CA ASN A 201 6.85 -1.70 -11.65
C ASN A 201 7.48 -2.98 -12.19
N SER A 202 6.69 -3.96 -12.60
CA SER A 202 7.25 -5.25 -13.06
C SER A 202 7.52 -5.22 -14.55
N ARG A 203 8.81 -5.27 -14.93
CA ARG A 203 9.24 -5.51 -16.32
C ARG A 203 9.24 -6.98 -16.72
N ALA A 204 8.87 -7.89 -15.82
CA ALA A 204 8.98 -9.33 -16.05
C ALA A 204 8.13 -9.80 -17.24
N LYS A 205 7.02 -9.11 -17.54
CA LYS A 205 6.11 -9.41 -18.65
C LYS A 205 6.59 -8.96 -20.03
N LEU A 206 7.72 -8.24 -20.11
CA LEU A 206 8.24 -7.68 -21.37
C LEU A 206 9.38 -8.49 -21.99
N LYS A 207 9.80 -9.58 -21.36
CA LYS A 207 10.94 -10.39 -21.81
C LYS A 207 10.47 -11.66 -22.47
#